data_AF-A0A938UBL0-F1
#
_entry.id   AF-A0A938UBL0-F1
#
_cell.length_a   1.000
_cell.length_b   1.000
_cell.length_c   1.000
_cell.angle_alpha   90.00
_cell.angle_beta   90.00
_cell.angle_gamma   90.00
#
_symmetry.space_group_name_H-M   'P 1'
#
loop_
_entity.id
_entity.type
_entity.pdbx_description
1 polymer ?
#
loop_
_entity_poly.entity_id
_entity_poly.type
_entity_poly.pdbx_seq_one_letter_code
_entity_poly.pdbx_strand_id
1 'polypeptide(L)'
;MARDQRDRDARPALSWRAPRRSPLLRPPAVREAGRWQTVGAFCLSVRPPGRDFFRAHTELLVREHELNSLRERGRATAIARLVDGSRVETDQGALDSRRVVLAPGLGEQLCAPAWARPFDGDARIERIFSASFSREAATAARSVAIVGGGIAAASCPARWQRQGPR
;
A
#
# COMPACT_ATOMS: atom_id res chain seq x y z
N MET A 1 -8.21 -2.23 -53.50
CA MET A 1 -9.39 -2.66 -52.72
C MET A 1 -9.27 -2.09 -51.31
N ALA A 2 -9.99 -0.99 -51.07
CA ALA A 2 -10.01 -0.27 -49.80
C ALA A 2 -10.99 -0.96 -48.84
N ARG A 3 -10.56 -1.23 -47.61
CA ARG A 3 -11.46 -1.58 -46.50
C ARG A 3 -11.37 -0.51 -45.43
N ASP A 4 -12.55 -0.26 -44.91
CA ASP A 4 -13.05 0.94 -44.27
C ASP A 4 -12.55 1.05 -42.82
N GLN A 5 -11.86 2.15 -42.53
CA GLN A 5 -11.26 2.47 -41.22
C GLN A 5 -12.15 3.52 -40.53
N ARG A 6 -13.45 3.22 -40.37
CA ARG A 6 -14.40 4.11 -39.70
C ARG A 6 -15.39 3.32 -38.86
N ASP A 7 -14.92 2.79 -37.72
CA ASP A 7 -15.83 2.47 -36.60
C ASP A 7 -15.13 2.16 -35.26
N ARG A 8 -14.35 3.10 -34.70
CA ARG A 8 -13.73 2.92 -33.36
C ARG A 8 -13.85 4.13 -32.41
N ASP A 9 -14.73 5.09 -32.71
CA ASP A 9 -14.92 6.29 -31.87
C ASP A 9 -16.32 6.33 -31.20
N ALA A 10 -16.68 5.25 -30.51
CA ALA A 10 -17.84 5.24 -29.62
C ALA A 10 -17.45 4.65 -28.25
N ARG A 11 -16.88 5.48 -27.36
CA ARG A 11 -16.87 5.21 -25.92
C ARG A 11 -17.70 6.29 -25.21
N PRO A 12 -18.70 5.93 -24.40
CA PRO A 12 -19.47 6.91 -23.66
C PRO A 12 -18.60 7.54 -22.57
N ALA A 13 -18.62 8.88 -22.50
CA ALA A 13 -17.99 9.64 -21.45
C ALA A 13 -18.70 9.36 -20.11
N LEU A 14 -18.02 8.69 -19.18
CA LEU A 14 -18.44 8.57 -17.79
C LEU A 14 -18.34 9.96 -17.13
N SER A 15 -19.44 10.69 -17.11
CA SER A 15 -19.54 11.95 -16.37
C SER A 15 -19.72 11.66 -14.88
N TRP A 16 -18.64 11.75 -14.11
CA TRP A 16 -18.71 11.76 -12.65
C TRP A 16 -19.36 13.09 -12.20
N ARG A 17 -20.55 13.04 -11.60
CA ARG A 17 -21.19 14.19 -10.95
C ARG A 17 -20.96 14.11 -9.44
N ALA A 18 -20.32 15.14 -8.87
CA ALA A 18 -20.19 15.29 -7.43
C ALA A 18 -21.58 15.39 -6.76
N PRO A 19 -21.80 14.75 -5.60
CA PRO A 19 -23.04 14.92 -4.85
C PRO A 19 -23.20 16.36 -4.36
N ARG A 20 -24.44 16.88 -4.48
CA ARG A 20 -24.82 18.24 -4.07
C ARG A 20 -24.53 18.43 -2.57
N ARG A 21 -23.82 19.51 -2.22
CA ARG A 21 -23.59 19.92 -0.83
C ARG A 21 -24.93 20.27 -0.16
N SER A 22 -25.30 19.54 0.89
CA SER A 22 -26.42 19.93 1.77
C SER A 22 -26.06 21.21 2.55
N PRO A 23 -26.92 22.24 2.57
CA PRO A 23 -26.58 23.55 3.10
C PRO A 23 -27.10 23.71 4.53
N LEU A 24 -26.56 22.98 5.50
CA LEU A 24 -26.84 23.28 6.91
C LEU A 24 -25.59 23.05 7.73
N LEU A 25 -24.85 24.13 7.96
CA LEU A 25 -24.13 24.46 9.19
C LEU A 25 -23.41 25.79 8.94
N ARG A 26 -24.10 26.90 9.23
CA ARG A 26 -23.43 28.18 9.48
C ARG A 26 -22.84 28.12 10.90
N PRO A 27 -21.53 28.29 11.11
CA PRO A 27 -21.01 28.47 12.46
C PRO A 27 -21.36 29.88 12.97
N PRO A 28 -21.78 30.06 14.23
CA PRO A 28 -21.86 31.39 14.82
C PRO A 28 -20.45 31.91 15.15
N ALA A 29 -20.34 33.24 15.12
CA ALA A 29 -19.11 34.00 15.27
C ALA A 29 -18.38 33.75 16.60
N VAL A 30 -17.05 33.69 16.53
CA VAL A 30 -16.15 33.61 17.67
C VAL A 30 -15.76 35.03 18.11
N ARG A 31 -16.00 35.37 19.39
CA ARG A 31 -15.25 36.41 20.09
C ARG A 31 -14.33 35.74 21.11
N GLU A 32 -13.07 36.15 21.06
CA GLU A 32 -11.95 35.70 21.89
C GLU A 32 -12.16 35.95 23.39
N ALA A 33 -11.63 35.04 24.22
CA ALA A 33 -10.87 35.39 25.42
C ALA A 33 -10.13 34.15 25.98
N GLY A 34 -8.84 34.05 25.66
CA GLY A 34 -7.80 33.83 26.67
C GLY A 34 -7.79 32.57 27.53
N ARG A 35 -8.17 31.40 27.00
CA ARG A 35 -7.85 30.10 27.64
C ARG A 35 -7.54 29.06 26.56
N TRP A 36 -6.41 28.35 26.70
CA TRP A 36 -6.21 27.07 26.02
C TRP A 36 -7.19 26.04 26.61
N GLN A 37 -8.45 26.14 26.22
CA GLN A 37 -9.38 25.04 26.38
C GLN A 37 -9.03 24.02 25.31
N THR A 38 -8.72 22.80 25.75
CA THR A 38 -8.55 21.60 24.93
C THR A 38 -9.67 21.58 23.89
N VAL A 39 -9.36 22.02 22.67
CA VAL A 39 -10.34 22.01 21.57
C VAL A 39 -10.70 20.56 21.35
N GLY A 40 -12.01 20.32 21.42
CA GLY A 40 -12.60 19.04 21.74
C GLY A 40 -12.22 17.94 20.78
N ALA A 41 -12.17 16.74 21.38
CA ALA A 41 -12.69 15.50 20.85
C ALA A 41 -13.33 15.58 19.45
N PHE A 42 -12.48 15.60 18.42
CA PHE A 42 -12.82 15.23 17.05
C PHE A 42 -12.09 13.94 16.62
N CYS A 43 -11.58 13.18 17.59
CA CYS A 43 -11.33 11.77 17.40
C CYS A 43 -12.63 11.04 17.70
N LEU A 44 -13.53 10.94 16.71
CA LEU A 44 -14.45 9.81 16.67
C LEU A 44 -13.58 8.57 16.91
N SER A 45 -13.96 7.72 17.87
CA SER A 45 -13.22 6.53 18.29
C SER A 45 -13.25 5.44 17.21
N VAL A 46 -12.89 5.78 15.98
CA VAL A 46 -12.73 4.84 14.90
C VAL A 46 -11.35 4.23 15.11
N ARG A 47 -11.32 3.06 15.75
CA ARG A 47 -10.13 2.21 15.64
C ARG A 47 -9.84 2.05 14.14
N PRO A 48 -8.57 2.20 13.70
CA PRO A 48 -8.25 1.93 12.32
C PRO A 48 -8.76 0.52 11.97
N PRO A 49 -9.36 0.35 10.79
CA PRO A 49 -9.85 -0.96 10.39
C PRO A 49 -8.71 -1.96 10.48
N GLY A 50 -9.02 -3.14 11.02
CA GLY A 50 -8.05 -4.23 11.04
C GLY A 50 -7.57 -4.55 9.63
N ARG A 51 -6.35 -5.09 9.52
CA ARG A 51 -5.75 -5.50 8.24
C ARG A 51 -6.69 -6.37 7.41
N ASP A 52 -7.46 -7.24 8.05
CA ASP A 52 -8.35 -8.18 7.37
C ASP A 52 -9.57 -7.47 6.76
N PHE A 53 -10.12 -6.44 7.43
CA PHE A 53 -11.17 -5.61 6.86
C PHE A 53 -10.67 -4.83 5.64
N PHE A 54 -9.49 -4.21 5.77
CA PHE A 54 -8.88 -3.50 4.64
C PHE A 54 -8.64 -4.44 3.46
N ARG A 55 -8.11 -5.65 3.71
CA ARG A 55 -7.92 -6.69 2.69
C ARG A 55 -9.24 -7.04 2.01
N ALA A 56 -10.27 -7.40 2.78
CA ALA A 56 -11.58 -7.77 2.24
C ALA A 56 -12.19 -6.65 1.38
N HIS A 57 -12.06 -5.40 1.81
CA HIS A 57 -12.50 -4.24 1.04
C HIS A 57 -11.71 -4.10 -0.28
N THR A 58 -10.38 -4.19 -0.25
CA THR A 58 -9.58 -4.11 -1.48
C THR A 58 -9.86 -5.26 -2.45
N GLU A 59 -10.10 -6.47 -1.95
CA GLU A 59 -10.48 -7.63 -2.77
C GLU A 59 -11.85 -7.44 -3.42
N LEU A 60 -12.79 -6.80 -2.72
CA LEU A 60 -14.08 -6.43 -3.30
C LEU A 60 -13.89 -5.48 -4.50
N LEU A 61 -13.11 -4.41 -4.34
CA LEU A 61 -12.84 -3.45 -5.42
C LEU A 61 -12.13 -4.08 -6.62
N VAL A 62 -11.18 -5.00 -6.38
CA VAL A 62 -10.50 -5.74 -7.45
C VAL A 62 -11.48 -6.58 -8.25
N ARG A 63 -12.46 -7.21 -7.59
CA ARG A 63 -13.51 -7.99 -8.27
C ARG A 63 -14.50 -7.09 -8.99
N GLU A 64 -15.02 -6.05 -8.33
CA GLU A 64 -16.03 -5.13 -8.87
C GLU A 64 -15.56 -4.41 -10.14
N HIS A 65 -14.28 -4.08 -10.21
CA HIS A 65 -13.68 -3.39 -11.37
C HIS A 65 -12.85 -4.31 -12.26
N GLU A 66 -12.93 -5.63 -12.06
CA GLU A 66 -12.22 -6.65 -12.85
C GLU A 66 -10.71 -6.37 -13.00
N LEU A 67 -10.06 -5.75 -12.00
CA LEU A 67 -8.70 -5.23 -12.14
C LEU A 67 -7.66 -6.32 -12.42
N ASN A 68 -7.98 -7.59 -12.15
CA ASN A 68 -7.12 -8.72 -12.51
C ASN A 68 -7.00 -8.94 -14.03
N SER A 69 -8.03 -8.61 -14.83
CA SER A 69 -7.98 -8.76 -16.29
C SER A 69 -7.11 -7.68 -16.95
N LEU A 70 -6.92 -6.55 -16.27
CA LEU A 70 -6.12 -5.42 -16.72
C LEU A 70 -4.66 -5.49 -16.24
N ARG A 71 -4.30 -6.55 -15.49
CA ARG A 71 -3.02 -6.65 -14.80
C ARG A 71 -2.12 -7.69 -15.44
N GLU A 72 -1.03 -7.23 -16.02
CA GLU A 72 0.13 -8.07 -16.28
C GLU A 72 0.95 -8.27 -15.01
N ARG A 73 1.26 -9.52 -14.66
CA ARG A 73 2.12 -9.84 -13.50
C ARG A 73 3.56 -9.95 -13.97
N GLY A 74 4.39 -8.99 -13.58
CA GLY A 74 5.82 -9.02 -13.85
C GLY A 74 6.55 -7.96 -13.05
N ARG A 75 7.88 -7.98 -13.12
CA ARG A 75 8.73 -6.93 -12.57
C ARG A 75 9.10 -5.95 -13.67
N ALA A 76 8.76 -4.68 -13.50
CA ALA A 76 9.31 -3.60 -14.32
C ALA A 76 10.78 -3.38 -13.94
N THR A 77 11.67 -3.40 -14.93
CA THR A 77 13.13 -3.34 -14.74
C THR A 77 13.74 -2.04 -15.25
N ALA A 78 13.15 -1.44 -16.29
CA ALA A 78 13.60 -0.18 -16.86
C ALA A 78 12.44 0.60 -17.49
N ILE A 79 12.64 1.91 -17.64
CA ILE A 79 11.73 2.79 -18.37
C ILE A 79 12.57 3.66 -19.30
N ALA A 80 12.23 3.65 -20.59
CA ALA A 80 12.85 4.46 -21.62
C ALA A 80 11.84 5.41 -22.25
N ARG A 81 12.28 6.61 -22.62
CA ARG A 81 11.45 7.58 -23.34
C ARG A 81 11.42 7.23 -24.83
N LEU A 82 10.23 7.24 -25.42
CA LEU A 82 10.02 7.15 -26.88
C LEU A 82 9.55 8.51 -27.42
N VAL A 83 9.52 8.65 -28.75
CA VAL A 83 9.02 9.85 -29.43
C VAL A 83 7.59 10.20 -28.98
N ASP A 84 6.69 9.22 -28.98
CA ASP A 84 5.26 9.40 -28.65
C ASP A 84 4.84 8.78 -27.31
N GLY A 85 5.79 8.50 -26.41
CA GLY A 85 5.47 7.86 -25.14
C GLY A 85 6.66 7.33 -24.36
N SER A 86 6.50 6.18 -23.74
CA SER A 86 7.52 5.49 -22.95
C SER A 86 7.40 4.00 -23.16
N ARG A 87 8.54 3.32 -23.17
CA ARG A 87 8.66 1.87 -23.12
C ARG A 87 9.01 1.45 -21.70
N VAL A 88 8.26 0.51 -21.16
CA VAL A 88 8.54 -0.14 -19.88
C VAL A 88 9.05 -1.54 -20.18
N GLU A 89 10.29 -1.81 -19.80
CA GLU A 89 10.85 -3.16 -19.86
C GLU A 89 10.36 -3.95 -18.65
N THR A 90 9.88 -5.16 -18.88
CA THR A 90 9.48 -6.09 -17.83
C THR A 90 10.09 -7.47 -18.06
N ASP A 91 10.11 -8.31 -17.03
CA ASP A 91 10.51 -9.72 -17.15
C ASP A 91 9.56 -10.56 -18.02
N GLN A 92 8.38 -10.05 -18.38
CA GLN A 92 7.44 -10.67 -19.32
C GLN A 92 7.48 -10.03 -20.71
N GLY A 93 8.37 -9.06 -20.94
CA GLY A 93 8.49 -8.32 -22.20
C GLY A 93 8.23 -6.82 -22.08
N ALA A 94 8.40 -6.11 -23.19
CA ALA A 94 8.27 -4.65 -23.24
C ALA A 94 6.81 -4.20 -23.44
N LEU A 95 6.42 -3.13 -22.74
CA LEU A 95 5.12 -2.49 -22.87
C LEU A 95 5.27 -1.02 -23.28
N ASP A 96 4.59 -0.61 -24.34
CA ASP A 96 4.60 0.76 -24.82
C ASP A 96 3.33 1.50 -24.37
N SER A 97 3.51 2.71 -23.82
CA SER A 97 2.40 3.55 -23.38
C SER A 97 2.70 5.02 -23.59
N ARG A 98 1.65 5.83 -23.80
CA ARG A 98 1.75 7.29 -23.85
C ARG A 98 2.08 7.91 -22.48
N ARG A 99 1.63 7.27 -21.41
CA ARG A 99 1.80 7.75 -20.02
C ARG A 99 2.09 6.57 -19.10
N VAL A 100 3.05 6.77 -18.21
CA VAL A 100 3.42 5.80 -17.18
C VAL A 100 3.22 6.45 -15.82
N VAL A 101 2.47 5.80 -14.95
CA VAL A 101 2.30 6.20 -13.55
C VAL A 101 3.10 5.23 -12.70
N LEU A 102 4.08 5.76 -11.97
CA LEU A 102 4.87 4.99 -11.02
C LEU A 102 4.17 5.01 -9.66
N ALA A 103 3.74 3.83 -9.22
CA ALA A 103 3.21 3.62 -7.87
C ALA A 103 4.03 2.55 -7.10
N PRO A 104 5.38 2.63 -7.06
CA PRO A 104 6.17 1.72 -6.24
C PRO A 104 5.80 1.98 -4.78
N GLY A 105 5.20 0.98 -4.13
CA GLY A 105 4.96 1.06 -2.70
C GLY A 105 6.28 1.20 -1.93
N LEU A 106 6.19 1.55 -0.65
CA LEU A 106 7.37 1.77 0.22
C LEU A 106 8.22 0.50 0.51
N GLY A 107 7.92 -0.65 -0.11
CA GLY A 107 8.23 -1.96 0.47
C GLY A 107 8.98 -2.97 -0.39
N GLU A 108 9.52 -2.63 -1.56
CA GLU A 108 10.14 -3.67 -2.39
C GLU A 108 11.54 -4.09 -1.96
N GLN A 109 12.23 -3.28 -1.14
CA GLN A 109 13.59 -3.60 -0.72
C GLN A 109 13.63 -3.89 0.78
N LEU A 110 13.76 -5.17 1.12
CA LEU A 110 14.07 -5.59 2.49
C LEU A 110 15.43 -5.02 2.87
N CYS A 111 15.44 -4.02 3.74
CA CYS A 111 16.69 -3.45 4.24
C CYS A 111 17.34 -4.43 5.24
N ALA A 112 18.46 -5.02 4.83
CA ALA A 112 19.30 -5.83 5.67
C ALA A 112 20.41 -4.96 6.30
N PRO A 113 20.44 -4.78 7.63
CA PRO A 113 21.55 -4.09 8.27
C PRO A 113 22.84 -4.90 8.07
N ALA A 114 23.99 -4.22 8.00
CA ALA A 114 25.27 -4.84 7.63
C ALA A 114 25.63 -6.06 8.49
N TRP A 115 25.35 -6.01 9.80
CA TRP A 115 25.60 -7.10 10.74
C TRP A 115 24.76 -8.37 10.45
N ALA A 116 23.61 -8.24 9.79
CA ALA A 116 22.72 -9.35 9.49
C ALA A 116 23.04 -10.03 8.16
N ARG A 117 23.79 -9.37 7.26
CA ARG A 117 24.13 -9.91 5.93
C ARG A 117 24.88 -11.24 5.97
N PRO A 118 25.83 -11.49 6.90
CA PRO A 118 26.50 -12.80 6.99
C PRO A 118 25.57 -13.97 7.31
N PHE A 119 24.34 -13.69 7.74
CA PHE A 119 23.34 -14.68 8.11
C PHE A 119 22.19 -14.76 7.08
N ASP A 120 22.37 -14.18 5.89
CA ASP A 120 21.35 -14.29 4.85
C ASP A 120 21.11 -15.77 4.47
N GLY A 121 19.85 -16.19 4.52
CA GLY A 121 19.44 -17.58 4.33
C GLY A 121 19.43 -18.43 5.61
N ASP A 122 19.90 -17.92 6.75
CA ASP A 122 19.77 -18.59 8.04
C ASP A 122 18.31 -18.53 8.51
N ALA A 123 17.68 -19.70 8.72
CA ALA A 123 16.30 -19.80 9.18
C ALA A 123 16.06 -19.17 10.56
N ARG A 124 17.11 -18.87 11.33
CA ARG A 124 17.02 -18.20 12.64
C ARG A 124 16.90 -16.69 12.52
N ILE A 125 17.19 -16.11 11.35
CA ILE A 125 17.08 -14.66 11.11
C ILE A 125 16.07 -14.42 10.00
N GLU A 126 14.86 -14.07 10.40
CA GLU A 126 13.77 -13.75 9.47
C GLU A 126 13.47 -12.25 9.47
N ARG A 127 12.98 -11.75 8.33
CA ARG A 127 12.59 -10.35 8.16
C ARG A 127 11.07 -10.29 8.09
N ILE A 128 10.42 -9.43 8.88
CA ILE A 128 8.95 -9.39 9.02
C ILE A 128 8.19 -9.28 7.69
N PHE A 129 8.83 -8.73 6.64
CA PHE A 129 8.24 -8.57 5.30
C PHE A 129 8.81 -9.55 4.25
N SER A 130 9.64 -10.52 4.62
CA SER A 130 10.08 -11.56 3.67
C SER A 130 8.94 -12.52 3.37
N ALA A 131 8.91 -13.05 2.15
CA ALA A 131 7.91 -14.05 1.74
C ALA A 131 7.98 -15.33 2.59
N SER A 132 9.16 -15.64 3.13
CA SER A 132 9.40 -16.78 4.01
C SER A 132 8.96 -16.56 5.47
N PHE A 133 8.61 -15.33 5.86
CA PHE A 133 8.34 -15.02 7.26
C PHE A 133 7.05 -15.69 7.76
N SER A 134 7.16 -16.52 8.80
CA SER A 134 6.01 -17.09 9.49
C SER A 134 5.85 -16.50 10.88
N ARG A 135 4.70 -15.85 11.10
CA ARG A 135 4.33 -15.34 12.43
C ARG A 135 4.10 -16.50 13.41
N GLU A 136 3.56 -17.61 12.93
CA GLU A 136 3.25 -18.80 13.70
C GLU A 136 4.55 -19.45 14.20
N ALA A 137 5.53 -19.63 13.32
CA ALA A 137 6.86 -20.15 13.68
C ALA A 137 7.55 -19.25 14.72
N ALA A 138 7.52 -17.93 14.52
CA ALA A 138 8.05 -16.97 15.48
C ALA A 138 7.31 -17.00 16.83
N THR A 139 5.99 -17.26 16.88
CA THR A 139 5.28 -17.45 18.16
C THR A 139 5.57 -18.78 18.86
N ALA A 140 5.93 -19.82 18.10
CA ALA A 140 6.26 -21.14 18.64
C ALA A 140 7.70 -21.22 19.17
N ALA A 141 8.58 -20.32 18.73
CA ALA A 141 9.97 -20.28 19.19
C ALA A 141 10.08 -19.99 20.69
N ARG A 142 11.02 -20.67 21.36
CA ARG A 142 11.28 -20.53 22.80
C ARG A 142 11.70 -19.11 23.19
N SER A 143 12.49 -18.46 22.33
CA SER A 143 13.05 -17.13 22.53
C SER A 143 13.17 -16.42 21.19
N VAL A 144 12.62 -15.22 21.09
CA VAL A 144 12.67 -14.37 19.89
C VAL A 144 13.17 -13.00 20.30
N ALA A 145 14.15 -12.49 19.56
CA ALA A 145 14.59 -11.10 19.66
C ALA A 145 14.08 -10.34 18.43
N ILE A 146 13.48 -9.18 18.64
CA ILE A 146 13.07 -8.27 17.57
C ILE A 146 14.14 -7.18 17.45
N VAL A 147 14.71 -7.00 16.27
CA VAL A 147 15.66 -5.92 16.00
C VAL A 147 14.98 -4.83 15.18
N GLY A 148 14.86 -3.64 15.78
CA GLY A 148 14.22 -2.46 15.18
C GLY A 148 13.11 -1.88 16.08
N GLY A 149 12.94 -0.55 16.05
CA GLY A 149 11.96 0.17 16.87
C GLY A 149 10.78 0.76 16.09
N GLY A 150 10.66 0.44 14.80
CA GLY A 150 9.60 0.98 13.93
C GLY A 150 8.23 0.33 14.17
N ILE A 151 7.20 0.83 13.48
CA ILE A 151 5.83 0.32 13.60
C ILE A 151 5.72 -1.18 13.31
N ALA A 152 6.58 -1.72 12.44
CA ALA A 152 6.66 -3.15 12.16
C ALA A 152 7.00 -3.97 13.43
N ALA A 153 7.97 -3.50 14.23
CA ALA A 153 8.36 -4.12 15.49
C ALA A 153 7.31 -3.91 16.59
N ALA A 154 6.67 -2.73 16.64
CA ALA A 154 5.59 -2.46 17.58
C ALA A 154 4.32 -3.30 17.29
N SER A 155 4.08 -3.63 16.02
CA SER A 155 2.96 -4.47 15.58
C SER A 155 3.21 -5.98 15.76
N CYS A 156 4.40 -6.36 16.24
CA CYS A 156 4.68 -7.73 16.65
C CYS A 156 3.96 -8.04 17.97
N PRO A 157 3.44 -9.27 18.16
CA PRO A 157 2.75 -9.64 19.39
C PRO A 157 3.59 -9.37 20.64
N ALA A 158 2.98 -8.80 21.67
CA ALA A 158 3.63 -8.46 22.95
C ALA A 158 4.34 -9.66 23.63
N ARG A 159 3.91 -10.90 23.32
CA ARG A 159 4.58 -12.13 23.77
C ARG A 159 6.06 -12.20 23.33
N TRP A 160 6.41 -11.56 22.21
CA TRP A 160 7.79 -11.52 21.70
C TRP A 160 8.65 -10.45 22.40
N GLN A 161 8.04 -9.47 23.06
CA GLN A 161 8.75 -8.35 23.69
C GLN A 161 9.23 -8.67 25.13
N ARG A 162 8.70 -9.72 25.77
CA ARG A 162 9.05 -10.09 27.16
C ARG A 162 10.11 -11.18 27.24
N GLN A 163 11.29 -10.98 26.65
CA GLN A 163 12.51 -11.71 27.04
C GLN A 163 13.74 -10.80 26.88
N GLY A 164 13.86 -9.79 27.75
CA GLY A 164 15.16 -9.21 28.05
C GLY A 164 15.92 -10.09 29.06
N PRO A 165 17.26 -10.09 29.06
CA PRO A 165 18.04 -10.87 30.01
C PRO A 165 17.68 -10.45 31.45
N ARG A 166 17.48 -11.45 32.32
CA ARG A 166 17.43 -11.26 33.77
C ARG A 166 18.85 -11.19 34.31
#